data_AF-H3APF3-F1
#
_entry.id   AF-H3APF3-F1
#
_cell.length_a   1.000
_cell.length_b   1.000
_cell.length_c   1.000
_cell.angle_alpha   90.00
_cell.angle_beta   90.00
_cell.angle_gamma   90.00
#
_symmetry.space_group_name_H-M   'P 1'
#
loop_
_entity.id
_entity.type
_entity.pdbx_description
1 polymer ?
#
loop_
_entity_poly.entity_id
_entity_poly.type
_entity_poly.pdbx_seq_one_letter_code
_entity_poly.pdbx_strand_id
1 'polypeptide(L)'
;VFFFFALVFPDEVELKPGDPRWIGAWWLGLLLSSACLLLTSIPYFFFPREIVREKVCRFSAESANPEEAQKEEVSMSVFIKKFPRIFGKLLMNPLFLLLVLAQCSFSSIIAGLSTFLSKFLEKQYGTSASYASLLIGAINLPTAAVGMLLGGIIMKRCKFALKIMPRFAVGVLFISILLLIPLFFMGCSTQKVAGVNVNYLSSSTSRLGLKARCHLKCSCSDRIFNPVCGADGVEYLSPCFAGCTSFDSSSSMQQK
;
A
#
# COMPACT_ATOMS: atom_id res chain seq x y z
N VAL A 1 4.43 6.40 -14.51
CA VAL A 1 3.48 5.30 -14.78
C VAL A 1 2.53 5.78 -15.87
N PHE A 2 2.88 5.52 -17.13
CA PHE A 2 2.00 5.81 -18.27
C PHE A 2 1.12 4.57 -18.49
N PHE A 3 -0.18 4.66 -18.18
CA PHE A 3 -1.15 3.64 -18.56
C PHE A 3 -1.73 4.02 -19.93
N PHE A 4 -1.36 3.25 -20.96
CA PHE A 4 -1.97 3.31 -22.28
C PHE A 4 -3.38 2.70 -22.17
N PHE A 5 -4.41 3.52 -22.39
CA PHE A 5 -5.80 3.06 -22.43
C PHE A 5 -6.10 2.64 -23.87
N ALA A 6 -6.22 1.33 -24.12
CA ALA A 6 -6.89 0.87 -25.33
C ALA A 6 -8.39 1.15 -25.14
N LEU A 7 -8.90 2.14 -25.86
CA LEU A 7 -10.33 2.36 -26.04
C LEU A 7 -10.93 1.13 -26.72
N VAL A 8 -11.43 0.18 -25.92
CA VAL A 8 -12.32 -0.86 -26.43
C VAL A 8 -13.73 -0.27 -26.43
N PHE A 9 -14.29 -0.07 -27.62
CA PHE A 9 -15.66 0.37 -27.83
C PHE A 9 -16.65 -0.65 -27.23
N PRO A 10 -17.75 -0.19 -26.61
CA PRO A 10 -18.72 -1.06 -25.95
C PRO A 10 -19.80 -1.47 -26.96
N ASP A 11 -19.52 -2.44 -27.82
CA ASP A 11 -20.58 -3.13 -28.53
C ASP A 11 -20.43 -4.64 -28.28
N GLU A 12 -21.46 -5.22 -27.66
CA GLU A 12 -21.73 -6.65 -27.48
C GLU A 12 -21.06 -7.47 -26.36
N VAL A 13 -20.99 -6.97 -25.12
CA VAL A 13 -20.96 -7.90 -23.98
C VAL A 13 -21.72 -7.31 -22.79
N GLU A 14 -22.91 -7.84 -22.48
CA GLU A 14 -23.58 -7.64 -21.19
C GLU A 14 -22.79 -8.36 -20.08
N LEU A 15 -21.64 -7.79 -19.71
CA LEU A 15 -20.87 -8.24 -18.57
C LEU A 15 -21.63 -7.85 -17.29
N LYS A 16 -22.00 -8.84 -16.48
CA LYS A 16 -22.61 -8.57 -15.17
C LYS A 16 -21.52 -8.15 -14.18
N PRO A 17 -21.86 -7.38 -13.12
CA PRO A 17 -20.89 -6.96 -12.10
C PRO A 17 -20.14 -8.10 -11.37
N GLY A 18 -20.55 -9.35 -11.55
CA GLY A 18 -19.91 -10.55 -11.01
C GLY A 18 -18.97 -11.28 -11.98
N ASP A 19 -18.85 -10.85 -13.24
CA ASP A 19 -17.96 -11.49 -14.19
C ASP A 19 -16.50 -11.07 -13.94
N PRO A 20 -15.54 -12.03 -13.90
CA PRO A 20 -14.12 -11.74 -13.67
C PRO A 20 -13.47 -10.89 -14.78
N ARG A 21 -14.17 -10.67 -15.89
CA ARG A 21 -13.76 -9.82 -17.02
C ARG A 21 -14.29 -8.38 -16.90
N TRP A 22 -15.13 -8.08 -15.91
CA TRP A 22 -15.64 -6.73 -15.67
C TRP A 22 -14.53 -5.83 -15.11
N ILE A 23 -13.95 -5.01 -15.99
CA ILE A 23 -13.02 -3.95 -15.61
C ILE A 23 -13.89 -2.73 -15.30
N GLY A 24 -14.29 -2.58 -14.03
CA GLY A 24 -15.10 -1.44 -13.58
C GLY A 24 -14.45 -0.09 -13.91
N ALA A 25 -15.20 1.00 -13.81
CA ALA A 25 -14.76 2.36 -14.17
C ALA A 25 -13.73 2.96 -13.19
N TRP A 26 -12.55 2.35 -13.07
CA TRP A 26 -11.46 2.76 -12.16
C TRP A 26 -10.91 4.17 -12.47
N TRP A 27 -10.98 4.59 -13.73
CA TRP A 27 -10.60 5.93 -14.21
C TRP A 27 -11.43 7.07 -13.60
N LEU A 28 -12.67 6.80 -13.16
CA LEU A 28 -13.55 7.80 -12.55
C LEU A 28 -12.94 8.39 -11.27
N GLY A 29 -12.19 7.58 -10.50
CA GLY A 29 -11.48 8.05 -9.30
C GLY A 29 -10.40 9.09 -9.61
N LEU A 30 -9.72 8.97 -10.76
CA LEU A 30 -8.70 9.94 -11.19
C LEU A 30 -9.32 11.28 -11.59
N LEU A 31 -10.46 11.25 -12.29
CA LEU A 31 -11.20 12.47 -12.63
C LEU A 31 -11.72 13.18 -11.38
N LEU A 32 -12.31 12.44 -10.45
CA LEU A 32 -12.84 13.02 -9.21
C LEU A 32 -11.72 13.61 -8.33
N SER A 33 -10.60 12.88 -8.16
CA SER A 33 -9.45 13.38 -7.40
C SER A 33 -8.81 14.60 -8.05
N SER A 34 -8.67 14.64 -9.37
CA SER A 34 -8.19 15.82 -10.10
C SER A 34 -9.10 17.03 -9.91
N ALA A 35 -10.42 16.85 -10.00
CA ALA A 35 -11.39 17.92 -9.77
C ALA A 35 -11.31 18.47 -8.34
N CYS A 36 -11.19 17.60 -7.33
CA CYS A 36 -10.99 18.02 -5.95
C CYS A 36 -9.68 18.82 -5.77
N LEU A 37 -8.58 18.38 -6.41
CA LEU A 37 -7.31 19.12 -6.37
C LEU A 37 -7.43 20.51 -6.99
N LEU A 38 -8.10 20.63 -8.13
CA LEU A 38 -8.38 21.93 -8.74
C LEU A 38 -9.19 22.83 -7.81
N LEU A 39 -10.23 22.28 -7.17
CA LEU A 39 -11.04 23.03 -6.21
C LEU A 39 -10.21 23.49 -5.01
N THR A 40 -9.32 22.64 -4.48
CA THR A 40 -8.41 23.04 -3.39
C THR A 40 -7.37 24.06 -3.81
N SER A 41 -7.00 24.14 -5.10
CA SER A 41 -6.03 25.13 -5.57
C SER A 41 -6.59 26.57 -5.56
N ILE A 42 -7.90 26.73 -5.76
CA ILE A 42 -8.57 28.04 -5.79
C ILE A 42 -8.30 28.87 -4.53
N PRO A 43 -8.53 28.38 -3.29
CA PRO A 43 -8.22 29.14 -2.09
C PRO A 43 -6.72 29.42 -1.91
N TYR A 44 -5.83 28.58 -2.45
CA TYR A 44 -4.38 28.87 -2.43
C TYR A 44 -4.01 30.06 -3.31
N PHE A 45 -4.72 30.32 -4.41
CA PHE A 45 -4.49 31.52 -5.25
C PHE A 45 -4.84 32.82 -4.54
N PHE A 46 -5.73 32.79 -3.55
CA PHE A 46 -6.06 33.96 -2.73
C PHE A 46 -5.08 34.20 -1.58
N PHE A 47 -4.10 33.32 -1.37
CA PHE A 47 -3.07 33.54 -0.36
C PHE A 47 -2.09 34.63 -0.84
N PRO A 48 -1.71 35.59 0.02
CA PRO A 48 -0.81 36.68 -0.36
C PRO A 48 0.50 36.12 -0.91
N ARG A 49 0.92 36.65 -2.07
CA ARG A 49 2.10 36.22 -2.82
C ARG A 49 3.39 36.29 -2.00
N GLU A 50 3.41 37.14 -0.98
CA GLU A 50 4.49 37.25 -0.01
C GLU A 50 3.93 37.24 1.42
N ILE A 51 4.38 36.27 2.19
CA ILE A 51 4.28 36.30 3.64
C ILE A 51 5.51 37.09 4.11
N VAL A 52 5.30 38.26 4.72
CA VAL A 52 6.38 39.03 5.35
C VAL A 52 7.11 38.11 6.32
N ARG A 53 8.37 37.77 6.02
CA ARG A 53 9.18 36.88 6.86
C ARG A 53 9.51 37.61 8.17
N GLU A 54 8.81 37.25 9.25
CA GLU A 54 9.34 37.53 10.58
C GLU A 54 10.63 36.73 10.79
N LYS A 55 11.65 37.40 11.34
CA LYS A 55 12.96 36.84 11.68
C LYS A 55 12.83 35.82 12.83
N VAL A 56 12.30 34.62 12.55
CA VAL A 56 12.40 33.49 13.48
C VAL A 56 13.76 32.81 13.26
N CYS A 57 14.82 33.47 13.72
CA CYS A 57 16.11 32.85 14.00
C CYS A 57 16.42 33.09 15.48
N ARG A 58 16.00 32.18 16.36
CA ARG A 58 16.43 32.17 17.78
C ARG A 58 16.69 30.77 18.35
N PHE A 59 17.05 29.78 17.53
CA PHE A 59 17.43 28.47 18.08
C PHE A 59 18.76 27.86 17.60
N SER A 60 19.57 28.56 16.81
CA SER A 60 20.95 28.09 16.62
C SER A 60 21.87 29.22 16.14
N ALA A 61 23.05 29.27 16.76
CA ALA A 61 24.20 30.11 16.43
C ALA A 61 24.14 31.57 16.90
N GLU A 62 24.39 31.75 18.19
CA GLU A 62 25.33 32.77 18.65
C GLU A 62 26.67 32.54 17.93
N SER A 63 27.31 33.62 17.48
CA SER A 63 28.60 33.71 16.75
C SER A 63 28.51 33.76 15.21
N ALA A 64 28.29 34.96 14.64
CA ALA A 64 29.14 35.59 13.62
C ALA A 64 28.46 36.86 13.05
N ASN A 65 29.29 37.90 12.87
CA ASN A 65 29.03 39.31 12.53
C ASN A 65 27.75 39.77 11.79
N PRO A 66 27.24 40.97 12.11
CA PRO A 66 26.09 41.62 11.47
C PRO A 66 26.51 42.56 10.32
N GLU A 67 27.10 42.06 9.24
CA GLU A 67 27.28 42.87 8.02
C GLU A 67 27.07 42.00 6.79
N GLU A 68 25.81 41.95 6.32
CA GLU A 68 25.38 41.77 4.92
C GLU A 68 23.87 41.51 4.92
N ALA A 69 23.13 42.51 5.41
CA ALA A 69 21.73 42.67 5.07
C ALA A 69 21.63 43.37 3.71
N GLN A 70 22.11 42.71 2.65
CA GLN A 70 21.85 43.15 1.28
C GLN A 70 20.74 42.27 0.68
N LYS A 71 19.69 42.97 0.22
CA LYS A 71 18.70 42.46 -0.72
C LYS A 71 19.42 41.81 -1.89
N GLU A 72 19.34 40.49 -2.01
CA GLU A 72 19.66 39.82 -3.27
C GLU A 72 18.46 38.95 -3.64
N GLU A 73 17.84 39.30 -4.77
CA GLU A 73 17.26 38.29 -5.64
C GLU A 73 18.35 37.23 -5.86
N VAL A 74 18.28 36.14 -5.11
CA VAL A 74 19.26 35.06 -5.23
C VAL A 74 19.05 34.45 -6.61
N SER A 75 19.87 34.87 -7.57
CA SER A 75 19.92 34.32 -8.91
C SER A 75 19.94 32.79 -8.83
N MET A 76 18.95 32.12 -9.43
CA MET A 76 18.74 30.66 -9.34
C MET A 76 20.01 29.86 -9.64
N SER A 77 20.89 30.39 -10.48
CA SER A 77 22.18 29.80 -10.86
C SER A 77 23.22 29.81 -9.72
N VAL A 78 23.21 30.82 -8.84
CA VAL A 78 24.05 30.86 -7.63
C VAL A 78 23.56 29.85 -6.59
N PHE A 79 22.24 29.68 -6.47
CA PHE A 79 21.64 28.68 -5.59
C PHE A 79 21.96 27.26 -6.07
N ILE A 80 21.81 26.96 -7.37
CA ILE A 80 22.13 25.64 -7.96
C ILE A 80 23.59 25.25 -7.76
N LYS A 81 24.54 26.19 -7.86
CA LYS A 81 25.96 25.90 -7.63
C LYS A 81 26.28 25.65 -6.15
N LYS A 82 25.58 26.34 -5.22
CA LYS A 82 25.76 26.16 -3.77
C LYS A 82 24.98 24.95 -3.23
N PHE A 83 23.93 24.51 -3.92
CA PHE A 83 23.04 23.41 -3.53
C PHE A 83 23.75 22.07 -3.28
N PRO A 84 24.57 21.50 -4.18
CA PRO A 84 25.18 20.18 -3.96
C PRO A 84 26.11 20.16 -2.74
N ARG A 85 26.78 21.28 -2.43
CA ARG A 85 27.64 21.40 -1.25
C ARG A 85 26.84 21.42 0.05
N ILE A 86 25.70 22.12 0.07
CA ILE A 86 24.80 22.16 1.24
C ILE A 86 24.10 20.82 1.41
N PHE A 87 23.60 20.25 0.32
CA PHE A 87 22.93 18.95 0.30
C PHE A 87 23.86 17.83 0.77
N GLY A 88 25.12 17.82 0.30
CA GLY A 88 26.15 16.89 0.77
C GLY A 88 26.43 17.02 2.27
N LYS A 89 26.56 18.25 2.79
CA LYS A 89 26.72 18.48 4.24
C LYS A 89 25.51 18.00 5.05
N LEU A 90 24.29 18.16 4.51
CA LEU A 90 23.07 17.69 5.15
C LEU A 90 22.99 16.16 5.17
N LEU A 91 23.38 15.49 4.07
CA LEU A 91 23.46 14.03 4.00
C LEU A 91 24.55 13.43 4.88
N MET A 92 25.67 14.13 5.09
CA MET A 92 26.70 13.68 6.02
C MET A 92 26.30 13.85 7.50
N ASN A 93 25.15 14.48 7.80
CA ASN A 93 24.63 14.51 9.15
C ASN A 93 23.93 13.18 9.47
N PRO A 94 24.46 12.38 10.42
CA PRO A 94 23.92 11.04 10.72
C PRO A 94 22.47 11.08 11.23
N LEU A 95 22.04 12.16 11.90
CA LEU A 95 20.66 12.30 12.36
C LEU A 95 19.69 12.50 11.20
N PHE A 96 20.08 13.32 10.22
CA PHE A 96 19.27 13.54 9.02
C PHE A 96 19.14 12.25 8.22
N LEU A 97 20.25 11.53 8.02
CA LEU A 97 20.25 10.26 7.31
C LEU A 97 19.34 9.22 8.00
N LEU A 98 19.41 9.11 9.33
CA LEU A 98 18.58 8.18 10.10
C LEU A 98 17.08 8.52 9.98
N LEU A 99 16.73 9.81 10.02
CA LEU A 99 15.35 10.26 9.81
C LEU A 99 14.85 9.93 8.39
N VAL A 100 15.66 10.16 7.37
CA VAL A 100 15.30 9.83 5.98
C VAL A 100 15.14 8.33 5.80
N LEU A 101 16.05 7.51 6.33
CA LEU A 101 15.94 6.05 6.28
C LEU A 101 14.68 5.53 6.99
N ALA A 102 14.34 6.10 8.16
CA ALA A 102 13.10 5.76 8.87
C ALA A 102 11.85 6.15 8.07
N GLN A 103 11.85 7.31 7.41
CA GLN A 103 10.73 7.74 6.57
C GLN A 103 10.59 6.86 5.32
N CYS A 104 11.71 6.48 4.70
CA CYS A 104 11.72 5.57 3.55
C CYS A 104 11.19 4.18 3.92
N SER A 105 11.61 3.63 5.07
CA SER A 105 11.11 2.32 5.52
C SER A 105 9.62 2.35 5.83
N PHE A 106 9.14 3.39 6.54
CA PHE A 106 7.72 3.59 6.81
C PHE A 106 6.89 3.71 5.52
N SER A 107 7.39 4.47 4.54
CA SER A 107 6.72 4.63 3.24
C SER A 107 6.66 3.30 2.46
N SER A 108 7.73 2.51 2.51
CA SER A 108 7.77 1.18 1.87
C SER A 108 6.73 0.23 2.47
N ILE A 109 6.60 0.21 3.81
CA ILE A 109 5.58 -0.60 4.50
C ILE A 109 4.17 -0.18 4.10
N ILE A 110 3.87 1.12 4.10
CA ILE A 110 2.55 1.61 3.69
C ILE A 110 2.26 1.26 2.23
N ALA A 111 3.23 1.42 1.33
CA ALA A 111 3.07 1.07 -0.07
C ALA A 111 2.75 -0.42 -0.24
N GLY A 112 3.52 -1.29 0.42
CA GLY A 112 3.30 -2.75 0.36
C GLY A 112 1.96 -3.17 0.97
N LEU A 113 1.60 -2.63 2.13
CA LEU A 113 0.29 -2.91 2.74
C LEU A 113 -0.84 -2.40 1.85
N SER A 114 -0.75 -1.18 1.31
CA SER A 114 -1.79 -0.63 0.44
C SER A 114 -2.07 -1.53 -0.78
N THR A 115 -1.01 -2.03 -1.43
CA THR A 115 -1.14 -2.87 -2.63
C THR A 115 -1.60 -4.29 -2.32
N PHE A 116 -1.06 -4.93 -1.28
CA PHE A 116 -1.29 -6.35 -1.04
C PHE A 116 -2.38 -6.65 -0.01
N LEU A 117 -2.66 -5.73 0.92
CA LEU A 117 -3.60 -5.97 2.01
C LEU A 117 -5.04 -6.08 1.53
N SER A 118 -5.47 -5.24 0.58
CA SER A 118 -6.82 -5.32 0.02
C SER A 118 -7.05 -6.69 -0.64
N LYS A 119 -6.09 -7.15 -1.44
CA LYS A 119 -6.13 -8.47 -2.08
C LYS A 119 -6.03 -9.61 -1.08
N PHE A 120 -5.26 -9.44 -0.02
CA PHE A 120 -5.20 -10.41 1.07
C PHE A 120 -6.56 -10.55 1.76
N LEU A 121 -7.25 -9.44 2.06
CA LEU A 121 -8.59 -9.46 2.65
C LEU A 121 -9.64 -10.06 1.72
N GLU A 122 -9.56 -9.80 0.42
CA GLU A 122 -10.39 -10.47 -0.58
C GLU A 122 -10.19 -11.99 -0.55
N LYS A 123 -8.93 -12.45 -0.52
CA LYS A 123 -8.61 -13.88 -0.64
C LYS A 123 -8.76 -14.67 0.65
N GLN A 124 -8.51 -14.08 1.80
CA GLN A 124 -8.58 -14.77 3.09
C GLN A 124 -9.96 -14.68 3.73
N TYR A 125 -10.66 -13.55 3.56
CA TYR A 125 -11.94 -13.30 4.23
C TYR A 125 -13.14 -13.27 3.27
N GLY A 126 -12.93 -13.48 1.97
CA GLY A 126 -14.03 -13.52 1.00
C GLY A 126 -14.71 -12.17 0.78
N THR A 127 -14.10 -11.08 1.25
CA THR A 127 -14.69 -9.75 1.19
C THR A 127 -14.53 -9.13 -0.19
N SER A 128 -15.47 -8.27 -0.59
CA SER A 128 -15.33 -7.53 -1.86
C SER A 128 -14.16 -6.54 -1.80
N ALA A 129 -13.47 -6.38 -2.93
CA ALA A 129 -12.33 -5.46 -3.08
C ALA A 129 -12.64 -4.04 -2.60
N SER A 130 -13.82 -3.55 -2.94
CA SER A 130 -14.31 -2.22 -2.56
C SER A 130 -14.50 -2.08 -1.05
N TYR A 131 -15.07 -3.09 -0.39
CA TYR A 131 -15.28 -3.05 1.06
C TYR A 131 -13.94 -3.12 1.82
N ALA A 132 -13.03 -3.99 1.39
CA ALA A 132 -11.69 -4.09 1.97
C ALA A 132 -10.92 -2.76 1.87
N SER A 133 -10.90 -2.13 0.68
CA SER A 133 -10.23 -0.84 0.50
C SER A 133 -10.88 0.30 1.30
N LEU A 134 -12.22 0.31 1.41
CA LEU A 134 -12.92 1.29 2.26
C LEU A 134 -12.57 1.12 3.74
N LEU A 135 -12.51 -0.11 4.23
CA LEU A 135 -12.18 -0.40 5.63
C LEU A 135 -10.75 0.00 5.96
N ILE A 136 -9.79 -0.29 5.07
CA ILE A 136 -8.39 0.14 5.18
C ILE A 136 -8.31 1.68 5.23
N GLY A 137 -9.02 2.37 4.35
CA GLY A 137 -9.06 3.83 4.33
C GLY A 137 -9.69 4.44 5.59
N ALA A 138 -10.84 3.89 6.02
CA ALA A 138 -11.60 4.36 7.17
C ALA A 138 -10.86 4.19 8.49
N ILE A 139 -9.99 3.17 8.63
CA ILE A 139 -9.19 2.96 9.85
C ILE A 139 -7.89 3.77 9.80
N ASN A 140 -7.20 3.80 8.66
CA ASN A 140 -5.90 4.48 8.58
C ASN A 140 -6.00 6.00 8.71
N LEU A 141 -7.01 6.63 8.11
CA LEU A 141 -7.14 8.09 8.10
C LEU A 141 -7.30 8.68 9.51
N PRO A 142 -8.24 8.19 10.35
CA PRO A 142 -8.40 8.68 11.71
C PRO A 142 -7.20 8.31 12.59
N THR A 143 -6.64 7.11 12.43
CA THR A 143 -5.47 6.67 13.19
C THR A 143 -4.26 7.57 12.92
N ALA A 144 -4.02 7.94 11.67
CA ALA A 144 -2.98 8.88 11.30
C ALA A 144 -3.21 10.27 11.90
N ALA A 145 -4.44 10.78 11.85
CA ALA A 145 -4.79 12.07 12.44
C ALA A 145 -4.56 12.09 13.96
N VAL A 146 -5.03 11.06 14.67
CA VAL A 146 -4.83 10.91 16.11
C VAL A 146 -3.33 10.80 16.43
N GLY A 147 -2.57 10.01 15.69
CA GLY A 147 -1.12 9.86 15.88
C GLY A 147 -0.34 11.17 15.71
N MET A 148 -0.66 11.94 14.66
CA MET A 148 -0.05 13.26 14.43
C MET A 148 -0.39 14.26 15.53
N LEU A 149 -1.66 14.32 15.96
CA LEU A 149 -2.09 15.18 17.07
C LEU A 149 -1.41 14.80 18.38
N LEU A 150 -1.39 13.51 18.71
CA LEU A 150 -0.76 13.01 19.94
C LEU A 150 0.74 13.33 19.95
N GLY A 151 1.44 13.08 18.82
CA GLY A 151 2.85 13.43 18.67
C GLY A 151 3.11 14.92 18.86
N GLY A 152 2.27 15.78 18.27
CA GLY A 152 2.33 17.23 18.46
C GLY A 152 2.11 17.67 19.92
N ILE A 153 1.11 17.10 20.59
CA ILE A 153 0.81 17.39 22.00
C ILE A 153 1.98 16.95 22.90
N ILE A 154 2.54 15.77 22.67
CA ILE A 154 3.68 15.24 23.43
C ILE A 154 4.88 16.17 23.26
N MET A 155 5.21 16.60 22.03
CA MET A 155 6.29 17.56 21.80
C MET A 155 6.06 18.90 22.50
N LYS A 156 4.81 19.41 22.49
CA LYS A 156 4.46 20.68 23.15
C LYS A 156 4.52 20.60 24.67
N ARG A 157 4.10 19.48 25.26
CA ARG A 157 4.02 19.29 26.73
C ARG A 157 5.36 18.93 27.35
N CYS A 158 6.16 18.09 26.69
CA CYS A 158 7.39 17.54 27.26
C CYS A 158 8.61 18.45 27.14
N LYS A 159 8.52 19.61 26.44
CA LYS A 159 9.64 20.57 26.24
C LYS A 159 10.98 19.86 25.99
N PHE A 160 11.03 18.98 24.99
CA PHE A 160 12.23 18.19 24.75
C PHE A 160 13.43 19.08 24.41
N ALA A 161 14.56 18.85 25.06
CA ALA A 161 15.84 19.37 24.59
C ALA A 161 16.18 18.73 23.23
N LEU A 162 16.86 19.46 22.33
CA LEU A 162 17.23 18.98 20.99
C LEU A 162 17.99 17.63 21.01
N LYS A 163 18.66 17.31 22.12
CA LYS A 163 19.38 16.04 22.34
C LYS A 163 18.46 14.85 22.67
N ILE A 164 17.26 15.10 23.19
CA ILE A 164 16.31 14.06 23.65
C ILE A 164 15.33 13.69 22.52
N MET A 165 14.99 14.63 21.63
CA MET A 165 14.10 14.39 20.49
C MET A 165 14.46 13.14 19.65
N PRO A 166 15.71 12.95 19.17
CA PRO A 166 16.04 11.78 18.37
C PRO A 166 15.99 10.47 19.19
N ARG A 167 16.30 10.51 20.49
CA ARG A 167 16.20 9.32 21.36
C ARG A 167 14.75 8.89 21.56
N PHE A 168 13.86 9.86 21.74
CA PHE A 168 12.43 9.59 21.84
C PHE A 168 11.88 8.97 20.54
N ALA A 169 12.26 9.52 19.38
CA ALA A 169 11.86 8.98 18.09
C ALA A 169 12.32 7.52 17.88
N VAL A 170 13.57 7.21 18.21
CA VAL A 170 14.09 5.83 18.17
C VAL A 170 13.33 4.92 19.13
N GLY A 171 12.99 5.40 20.33
CA GLY A 171 12.18 4.65 21.29
C GLY A 171 10.80 4.31 20.76
N VAL A 172 10.11 5.26 20.11
CA VAL A 172 8.79 5.02 19.49
C VAL A 172 8.89 4.01 18.34
N LEU A 173 9.92 4.10 17.50
CA LEU A 173 10.17 3.12 16.43
C LEU A 173 10.41 1.72 16.99
N PHE A 174 11.20 1.61 18.07
CA PHE A 174 11.46 0.33 18.72
C PHE A 174 10.17 -0.29 19.30
N ILE A 175 9.33 0.52 19.97
CA ILE A 175 8.03 0.07 20.49
C ILE A 175 7.13 -0.39 19.34
N SER A 176 7.12 0.32 18.21
CA SER A 176 6.36 -0.08 17.02
C SER A 176 6.79 -1.45 16.48
N ILE A 177 8.10 -1.70 16.39
CA ILE A 177 8.63 -3.01 15.99
C ILE A 177 8.21 -4.10 16.98
N LEU A 178 8.29 -3.83 18.29
CA LEU A 178 7.85 -4.78 19.31
C LEU A 178 6.36 -5.11 19.19
N LEU A 179 5.51 -4.13 18.87
CA LEU A 179 4.08 -4.35 18.65
C LEU A 179 3.80 -5.14 17.36
N LEU A 180 4.67 -5.06 16.35
CA LEU A 180 4.55 -5.82 15.09
C LEU A 180 4.93 -7.30 15.25
N ILE A 181 5.79 -7.67 16.20
CA ILE A 181 6.25 -9.06 16.37
C ILE A 181 5.09 -10.03 16.65
N PRO A 182 4.15 -9.76 17.58
CA PRO A 182 3.00 -10.65 17.81
C PRO A 182 2.11 -10.85 16.59
N LEU A 183 1.98 -9.84 15.71
CA LEU A 183 1.17 -9.95 14.49
C LEU A 183 1.73 -11.01 13.54
N PHE A 184 3.05 -11.25 13.55
CA PHE A 184 3.66 -12.31 12.74
C PHE A 184 3.24 -13.72 13.20
N PHE A 185 2.96 -13.88 14.49
CA PHE A 185 2.54 -15.17 15.05
C PHE A 185 1.03 -15.39 14.95
N MET A 186 0.25 -14.35 14.67
CA MET A 186 -1.19 -14.43 14.47
C MET A 186 -1.51 -14.81 13.02
N GLY A 187 -1.22 -16.07 12.66
CA GLY A 187 -1.50 -16.62 11.33
C GLY A 187 -2.80 -17.43 11.27
N CYS A 188 -3.50 -17.36 10.13
CA CYS A 188 -4.55 -18.33 9.77
C CYS A 188 -3.96 -19.51 9.00
N SER A 189 -4.71 -20.63 8.94
CA SER A 189 -4.32 -21.79 8.14
C SER A 189 -4.21 -21.39 6.67
N THR A 190 -3.05 -21.66 6.06
CA THR A 190 -2.83 -21.37 4.64
C THR A 190 -3.74 -22.24 3.78
N GLN A 191 -4.34 -21.65 2.74
CA GLN A 191 -5.20 -22.40 1.81
C GLN A 191 -4.38 -23.51 1.12
N LYS A 192 -4.93 -24.73 1.11
CA LYS A 192 -4.29 -25.90 0.53
C LYS A 192 -4.51 -25.88 -0.98
N VAL A 193 -3.44 -25.62 -1.74
CA VAL A 193 -3.48 -25.59 -3.21
C VAL A 193 -2.78 -26.84 -3.76
N ALA A 194 -3.48 -27.59 -4.62
CA ALA A 194 -2.94 -28.77 -5.27
C ALA A 194 -1.78 -28.42 -6.20
N GLY A 195 -0.66 -29.16 -6.10
CA GLY A 195 0.56 -28.93 -6.86
C GLY A 195 1.52 -27.87 -6.29
N VAL A 196 1.14 -27.17 -5.22
CA VAL A 196 2.00 -26.22 -4.51
C VAL A 196 2.21 -26.67 -3.06
N ASN A 197 1.14 -26.72 -2.27
CA ASN A 197 1.18 -27.07 -0.85
C ASN A 197 0.82 -28.54 -0.59
N VAL A 198 0.07 -29.16 -1.51
CA VAL A 198 -0.28 -30.58 -1.43
C VAL A 198 0.03 -31.25 -2.76
N ASN A 199 0.84 -32.32 -2.71
CA ASN A 199 1.12 -33.14 -3.87
C ASN A 199 -0.18 -33.83 -4.33
N TYR A 200 -0.42 -33.85 -5.64
CA TYR A 200 -1.57 -34.53 -6.25
C TYR A 200 -1.68 -36.03 -5.88
N LEU A 201 -0.61 -36.63 -5.35
CA LEU A 201 -0.50 -38.06 -5.03
C LEU A 201 -0.80 -38.45 -3.57
N SER A 202 -0.95 -37.50 -2.64
CA SER A 202 -1.00 -37.83 -1.21
C SER A 202 -2.42 -37.97 -0.66
N SER A 203 -3.06 -39.10 -0.94
CA SER A 203 -4.09 -39.69 -0.07
C SER A 203 -4.19 -41.19 -0.31
N SER A 204 -3.25 -41.91 0.29
CA SER A 204 -3.27 -43.37 0.45
C SER A 204 -4.36 -43.79 1.45
N THR A 205 -5.63 -43.72 1.02
CA THR A 205 -6.74 -44.49 1.63
C THR A 205 -7.88 -44.72 0.62
N SER A 206 -7.71 -45.82 -0.12
CA SER A 206 -8.70 -46.85 -0.52
C SER A 206 -10.06 -46.53 -1.18
N ARG A 207 -10.54 -45.29 -1.36
CA ARG A 207 -11.63 -44.99 -2.34
C ARG A 207 -11.46 -43.65 -3.09
N LEU A 208 -10.45 -42.87 -2.72
CA LEU A 208 -10.11 -41.57 -3.31
C LEU A 208 -8.99 -41.67 -4.38
N GLY A 209 -8.61 -42.87 -4.81
CA GLY A 209 -7.60 -43.08 -5.85
C GLY A 209 -8.08 -42.79 -7.29
N LEU A 210 -9.39 -42.60 -7.48
CA LEU A 210 -9.97 -42.32 -8.81
C LEU A 210 -9.87 -40.84 -9.20
N LYS A 211 -9.96 -39.91 -8.22
CA LYS A 211 -9.89 -38.46 -8.46
C LYS A 211 -8.48 -37.98 -8.79
N ALA A 212 -7.46 -38.46 -8.08
CA ALA A 212 -6.06 -38.12 -8.35
C ALA A 212 -5.55 -38.62 -9.72
N ARG A 213 -6.22 -39.62 -10.32
CA ARG A 213 -5.92 -40.14 -11.67
C ARG A 213 -6.69 -39.45 -12.79
N CYS A 214 -7.64 -38.56 -12.49
CA CYS A 214 -8.43 -37.90 -13.52
C CYS A 214 -7.56 -36.99 -14.39
N HIS A 215 -6.61 -36.26 -13.77
CA HIS A 215 -5.65 -35.43 -14.48
C HIS A 215 -4.78 -36.22 -15.48
N LEU A 216 -4.38 -37.46 -15.15
CA LEU A 216 -3.53 -38.29 -16.02
C LEU A 216 -4.20 -38.74 -17.32
N LYS A 217 -5.54 -38.65 -17.42
CA LYS A 217 -6.30 -39.00 -18.64
C LYS A 217 -6.85 -37.78 -19.38
N CYS A 218 -6.66 -36.57 -18.84
CA CYS A 218 -7.14 -35.33 -19.43
C CYS A 218 -5.94 -34.47 -19.80
N SER A 219 -5.77 -34.14 -21.09
CA SER A 219 -4.77 -33.16 -21.55
C SER A 219 -5.20 -31.74 -21.16
N CYS A 220 -5.22 -31.45 -19.85
CA CYS A 220 -5.60 -30.15 -19.32
C CYS A 220 -4.59 -29.09 -19.76
N SER A 221 -5.09 -27.93 -20.20
CA SER A 221 -4.23 -26.80 -20.57
C SER A 221 -3.85 -25.99 -19.33
N ASP A 222 -2.55 -25.78 -19.11
CA ASP A 222 -2.02 -24.90 -18.06
C ASP A 222 -2.36 -23.41 -18.29
N ARG A 223 -2.86 -23.05 -19.48
CA ARG A 223 -3.21 -21.67 -19.82
C ARG A 223 -4.56 -21.23 -19.26
N ILE A 224 -5.40 -22.16 -18.84
CA ILE A 224 -6.76 -21.88 -18.33
C ILE A 224 -6.70 -21.83 -16.80
N PHE A 225 -6.76 -20.61 -16.26
CA PHE A 225 -6.78 -20.35 -14.83
C PHE A 225 -8.21 -20.04 -14.37
N ASN A 226 -8.86 -20.99 -13.71
CA ASN A 226 -10.17 -20.80 -13.10
C ASN A 226 -10.24 -21.63 -11.81
N PRO A 227 -9.71 -21.10 -10.70
CA PRO A 227 -9.53 -21.90 -9.50
C PRO A 227 -10.87 -22.36 -8.92
N VAL A 228 -10.93 -23.63 -8.52
CA VAL A 228 -12.10 -24.23 -7.89
C VAL A 228 -11.74 -24.91 -6.59
N CYS A 229 -12.63 -24.82 -5.60
CA CYS A 229 -12.48 -25.53 -4.34
C CYS A 229 -13.13 -26.92 -4.46
N GLY A 230 -12.34 -27.98 -4.26
CA GLY A 230 -12.85 -29.34 -4.19
C GLY A 230 -13.58 -29.62 -2.87
N ALA A 231 -14.44 -30.64 -2.86
CA ALA A 231 -15.14 -31.08 -1.64
C ALA A 231 -14.19 -31.58 -0.52
N ASP A 232 -12.94 -31.83 -0.86
CA ASP A 232 -11.82 -32.17 0.02
C ASP A 232 -11.14 -30.93 0.65
N GLY A 233 -11.61 -29.72 0.34
CA GLY A 233 -11.08 -28.46 0.87
C GLY A 233 -9.74 -28.05 0.24
N VAL A 234 -9.45 -28.56 -0.96
CA VAL A 234 -8.24 -28.25 -1.73
C VAL A 234 -8.62 -27.40 -2.95
N GLU A 235 -7.87 -26.33 -3.20
CA GLU A 235 -8.03 -25.47 -4.37
C GLU A 235 -7.22 -26.04 -5.56
N TYR A 236 -7.87 -26.17 -6.72
CA TYR A 236 -7.29 -26.68 -7.95
C TYR A 236 -7.20 -25.57 -9.00
N LEU A 237 -6.16 -25.61 -9.84
CA LEU A 237 -5.87 -24.60 -10.88
C LEU A 237 -7.04 -24.38 -11.87
N SER A 238 -7.74 -25.47 -12.20
CA SER A 238 -8.92 -25.44 -13.04
C SER A 238 -9.86 -26.61 -12.72
N PRO A 239 -11.13 -26.58 -13.17
CA PRO A 239 -12.05 -27.71 -13.03
C PRO A 239 -11.51 -29.02 -13.64
N CYS A 240 -10.66 -28.92 -14.67
CA CYS A 240 -10.01 -30.06 -15.31
C CYS A 240 -9.00 -30.74 -14.36
N PHE A 241 -8.19 -29.96 -13.65
CA PHE A 241 -7.26 -30.46 -12.62
C PHE A 241 -8.00 -31.06 -11.41
N ALA A 242 -9.22 -30.61 -11.14
CA ALA A 242 -10.10 -31.20 -10.12
C ALA A 242 -10.79 -32.51 -10.58
N GLY A 243 -10.66 -32.87 -11.87
CA GLY A 243 -11.24 -34.08 -12.45
C GLY A 243 -12.73 -34.02 -12.77
N CYS A 244 -13.29 -32.81 -12.95
CA CYS A 244 -14.69 -32.62 -13.29
C CYS A 244 -14.94 -32.88 -14.79
N THR A 245 -15.87 -33.79 -15.11
CA THR A 245 -16.27 -34.13 -16.50
C THR A 245 -17.54 -33.40 -16.96
N SER A 246 -18.26 -32.75 -16.05
CA SER A 246 -19.44 -31.94 -16.34
C SER A 246 -19.46 -30.69 -15.44
N PHE A 247 -19.96 -29.59 -15.99
CA PHE A 247 -20.08 -28.30 -15.32
C PHE A 247 -21.56 -27.99 -15.13
N ASP A 248 -22.03 -27.95 -13.89
CA ASP A 248 -23.38 -27.49 -13.56
C ASP A 248 -23.34 -26.00 -13.19
N SER A 249 -23.82 -25.17 -14.12
CA SER A 249 -23.80 -23.71 -14.04
C SER A 249 -24.56 -23.09 -12.86
N SER A 250 -25.39 -23.88 -12.18
CA SER A 250 -26.27 -23.46 -11.08
C SER A 250 -25.54 -23.13 -9.76
N SER A 251 -24.26 -23.47 -9.63
CA SER A 251 -23.48 -23.28 -8.37
C SER A 251 -22.51 -22.09 -8.38
N SER A 252 -22.47 -21.31 -9.47
CA SER A 252 -21.59 -20.13 -9.62
C SER A 252 -21.92 -18.93 -8.71
N MET A 253 -22.95 -19.05 -7.85
CA MET A 253 -23.42 -17.98 -6.95
C MET A 253 -22.99 -18.17 -5.48
N GLN A 254 -22.07 -19.08 -5.18
CA GLN A 254 -21.45 -19.18 -3.86
C GLN A 254 -19.92 -19.18 -3.98
N GLN A 255 -19.38 -18.09 -4.56
CA GLN A 255 -18.07 -17.62 -4.13
C GLN A 255 -18.23 -17.12 -2.70
N LYS A 256 -17.66 -17.87 -1.76
CA LYS A 256 -17.47 -17.43 -0.38
C LYS A 256 -16.24 -16.54 -0.31
#